data_AF-A0A9D8D176-F1
#
_entry.id   AF-A0A9D8D176-F1
#
_cell.length_a   1.000
_cell.length_b   1.000
_cell.length_c   1.000
_cell.angle_alpha   90.00
_cell.angle_beta   90.00
_cell.angle_gamma   90.00
#
_symmetry.space_group_name_H-M   'P 1'
#
loop_
_entity.id
_entity.type
_entity.pdbx_description
1 polymer ?
#
loop_
_entity_poly.entity_id
_entity_poly.type
_entity_poly.pdbx_seq_one_letter_code
_entity_poly.pdbx_strand_id
1 'polypeptide(L)'
;MALDVYVGSLTRYYAGEWKNVPPEAPRALGRPPQPSRRSVGGGVPTQAELRPTILAWRAGLARSLGNRIETPLDWDEGEQTPYFSGRPGWDGFGSLVLWAAYAEHPAVRLPASLPEEWDHDPVLMRSTATAFRSRYSHLVRNVELWLPGSLSSPSRV
;
A
#
# COMPACT_ATOMS: atom_id res chain seq x y z
N MET A 1 -2.72 -16.26 6.60
CA MET A 1 -2.51 -15.68 5.25
C MET A 1 -1.36 -14.70 5.36
N ALA A 2 -0.48 -14.55 4.37
CA ALA A 2 0.62 -13.57 4.44
C ALA A 2 0.17 -12.23 3.84
N LEU A 3 0.55 -11.12 4.49
CA LEU A 3 0.36 -9.78 3.96
C LEU A 3 1.62 -9.38 3.16
N ASP A 4 1.41 -9.07 1.88
CA ASP A 4 2.43 -8.62 0.94
C ASP A 4 2.17 -7.14 0.58
N VAL A 5 3.21 -6.32 0.60
CA VAL A 5 3.16 -4.91 0.21
C VAL A 5 3.86 -4.74 -1.13
N TYR A 6 3.16 -4.18 -2.10
CA TYR A 6 3.69 -3.83 -3.42
C TYR A 6 3.90 -2.32 -3.54
N VAL A 7 5.06 -1.91 -4.05
CA VAL A 7 5.39 -0.52 -4.38
C VAL A 7 5.83 -0.48 -5.83
N GLY A 8 5.07 0.20 -6.68
CA GLY A 8 5.36 0.31 -8.11
C GLY A 8 4.14 0.76 -8.91
N SER A 9 4.22 0.62 -10.24
CA SER A 9 3.17 1.03 -11.15
C SER A 9 1.93 0.15 -11.06
N LEU A 10 0.75 0.75 -11.17
CA LEU A 10 -0.51 -0.03 -11.15
C LEU A 10 -0.63 -0.90 -12.40
N THR A 11 -0.10 -0.43 -13.53
CA THR A 11 -0.03 -1.19 -14.78
C THR A 11 0.69 -2.53 -14.56
N ARG A 12 1.85 -2.53 -13.90
CA ARG A 12 2.58 -3.78 -13.58
C ARG A 12 1.84 -4.62 -12.54
N TYR A 13 1.23 -3.99 -11.53
CA TYR A 13 0.46 -4.69 -10.50
C TYR A 13 -0.67 -5.53 -11.11
N TYR A 14 -1.49 -4.90 -11.96
CA TYR A 14 -2.64 -5.55 -12.61
C TYR A 14 -2.24 -6.51 -13.75
N ALA A 15 -1.11 -6.27 -14.42
CA ALA A 15 -0.52 -7.24 -15.34
C ALA A 15 0.03 -8.50 -14.63
N GLY A 16 0.13 -8.49 -13.29
CA GLY A 16 0.62 -9.61 -12.49
C GLY A 16 2.12 -9.86 -12.60
N GLU A 17 2.87 -8.97 -13.26
CA GLU A 17 4.29 -9.14 -13.55
C GLU A 17 5.20 -8.93 -12.33
N TRP A 18 4.65 -8.47 -11.20
CA TRP A 18 5.34 -8.39 -9.91
C TRP A 18 5.60 -9.75 -9.26
N LYS A 19 4.84 -10.79 -9.64
CA LYS A 19 4.99 -12.16 -9.09
C LYS A 19 6.17 -12.93 -9.69
N ASN A 20 6.81 -12.37 -10.72
CA ASN A 20 7.82 -13.06 -11.52
C ASN A 20 9.26 -12.83 -11.04
N VAL A 21 9.49 -11.94 -10.06
CA VAL A 21 10.81 -11.76 -9.46
C VAL A 21 10.87 -12.57 -8.17
N PRO A 22 11.78 -13.57 -8.06
CA PRO A 22 11.97 -14.26 -6.79
C PRO A 22 12.38 -13.24 -5.73
N PRO A 23 11.86 -13.35 -4.48
CA PRO A 23 12.37 -12.55 -3.38
C PRO A 23 13.87 -12.74 -3.34
N GLU A 24 14.63 -11.65 -3.22
CA GLU A 24 16.10 -11.63 -3.30
C GLU A 24 16.72 -12.76 -2.46
N ALA A 25 16.95 -13.91 -3.08
CA ALA A 25 17.90 -14.87 -2.57
C ALA A 25 19.27 -14.18 -2.72
N PRO A 26 20.19 -14.32 -1.75
CA PRO A 26 21.58 -14.07 -2.07
C PRO A 26 21.89 -14.88 -3.33
N ARG A 27 22.65 -14.33 -4.27
CA ARG A 27 23.07 -14.97 -5.54
C ARG A 27 23.95 -16.22 -5.33
N ALA A 28 23.71 -17.00 -4.27
CA ALA A 28 24.26 -18.31 -4.03
C ALA A 28 23.38 -19.34 -4.74
N LEU A 29 23.96 -20.02 -5.72
CA LEU A 29 23.43 -21.12 -6.54
C LEU A 29 22.64 -20.65 -7.77
N GLY A 30 23.36 -20.62 -8.90
CA GLY A 30 22.90 -20.26 -10.24
C GLY A 30 21.81 -21.18 -10.81
N ARG A 31 20.62 -21.13 -10.21
CA ARG A 31 19.40 -21.70 -10.76
C ARG A 31 18.57 -20.58 -11.36
N PRO A 32 18.24 -20.63 -12.66
CA PRO A 32 17.39 -19.60 -13.26
C PRO A 32 16.02 -19.58 -12.57
N PRO A 33 15.45 -18.39 -12.28
CA PRO A 33 14.12 -18.29 -11.72
C PRO A 33 13.12 -18.96 -12.66
N GLN A 34 12.38 -19.96 -12.18
CA GLN A 34 11.23 -20.46 -12.92
C GLN A 34 10.08 -19.46 -12.78
N PRO A 35 9.51 -18.95 -13.89
CA PRO A 35 8.37 -18.06 -13.81
C PRO A 35 7.19 -18.85 -13.23
N SER A 36 6.71 -18.42 -12.07
CA SER A 36 5.53 -19.00 -11.41
C SER A 36 4.27 -18.55 -12.16
N ARG A 37 4.02 -19.10 -13.34
CA ARG A 37 2.75 -18.94 -14.06
C ARG A 37 1.65 -19.73 -13.34
N ARG A 38 0.99 -19.11 -12.36
CA ARG A 38 -0.42 -19.42 -12.11
C ARG A 38 -1.24 -18.72 -13.20
N SER A 39 -1.37 -19.39 -14.34
CA SER A 39 -2.35 -19.05 -15.35
C SER A 39 -3.74 -19.30 -14.75
N VAL A 40 -4.34 -18.29 -14.14
CA VAL A 40 -5.77 -18.28 -13.87
C VAL A 40 -6.41 -17.87 -15.19
N GLY A 41 -7.27 -18.75 -15.73
CA GLY A 41 -7.86 -18.62 -17.07
C GLY A 41 -8.53 -17.27 -17.32
N GLY A 42 -8.35 -16.76 -18.54
CA GLY A 42 -8.61 -15.38 -18.93
C GLY A 42 -7.27 -14.64 -18.99
N GLY A 43 -6.72 -14.46 -20.20
CA GLY A 43 -5.39 -13.87 -20.38
C GLY A 43 -5.29 -12.55 -19.63
N VAL A 44 -4.42 -12.50 -18.61
CA VAL A 44 -4.14 -11.26 -17.88
C VAL A 44 -3.67 -10.23 -18.92
N PRO A 45 -4.33 -9.07 -19.02
CA PRO A 45 -3.95 -8.05 -19.98
C PRO A 45 -2.49 -7.65 -19.79
N THR A 46 -1.78 -7.46 -20.90
CA THR A 46 -0.39 -6.99 -20.91
C THR A 46 -0.30 -5.56 -20.36
N GLN A 47 0.89 -5.16 -19.90
CA GLN A 47 1.11 -3.78 -19.47
C GLN A 47 0.73 -2.75 -20.56
N ALA A 48 1.05 -3.04 -21.83
CA ALA A 48 0.70 -2.18 -22.96
C ALA A 48 -0.83 -2.00 -23.13
N GLU A 49 -1.62 -3.04 -22.88
CA GLU A 49 -3.08 -2.98 -22.94
C GLU A 49 -3.69 -2.25 -21.73
N LEU A 50 -3.07 -2.37 -20.54
CA LEU A 50 -3.57 -1.75 -19.31
C LEU A 50 -3.18 -0.28 -19.18
N ARG A 51 -2.00 0.10 -19.65
CA ARG A 51 -1.42 1.44 -19.43
C ARG A 51 -2.36 2.58 -19.83
N PRO A 52 -3.03 2.57 -21.02
CA PRO A 52 -3.96 3.64 -21.38
C PRO A 52 -5.12 3.78 -20.38
N THR A 53 -5.65 2.65 -19.89
CA THR A 53 -6.76 2.61 -18.93
C THR A 53 -6.33 3.17 -17.58
N ILE A 54 -5.16 2.78 -17.08
CA ILE A 54 -4.61 3.29 -15.81
C ILE A 54 -4.31 4.79 -15.90
N LEU A 55 -3.74 5.26 -17.02
CA LEU A 55 -3.50 6.69 -17.24
C LEU A 55 -4.80 7.49 -17.31
N ALA A 56 -5.83 6.97 -17.96
CA ALA A 56 -7.16 7.59 -18.00
C ALA A 56 -7.79 7.67 -16.60
N TRP A 57 -7.69 6.59 -15.81
CA TRP A 57 -8.14 6.57 -14.42
C TRP A 57 -7.39 7.59 -13.56
N ARG A 58 -6.05 7.64 -13.65
CA ARG A 58 -5.20 8.61 -12.93
C ARG A 58 -5.58 10.04 -13.26
N ALA A 59 -5.81 10.34 -14.54
CA ALA A 59 -6.24 11.67 -15.00
C ALA A 59 -7.65 12.02 -14.49
N GLY A 60 -8.58 11.06 -14.49
CA GLY A 60 -9.93 11.23 -13.95
C GLY A 60 -9.92 11.48 -12.43
N LEU A 61 -9.07 10.76 -11.70
CA LEU A 61 -8.88 10.93 -10.27
C LEU A 61 -8.28 12.29 -9.94
N ALA A 62 -7.20 12.69 -10.63
CA ALA A 62 -6.58 14.00 -10.45
C ALA A 62 -7.57 15.14 -10.69
N ARG A 63 -8.39 15.04 -11.75
CA ARG A 63 -9.45 16.01 -12.03
C ARG A 63 -10.51 16.08 -10.94
N SER A 64 -10.91 14.93 -10.40
CA SER A 64 -11.93 14.84 -9.34
C SER A 64 -11.43 15.39 -8.00
N LEU A 65 -10.14 15.21 -7.70
CA LEU A 65 -9.50 15.77 -6.52
C LEU A 65 -9.32 17.29 -6.66
N GLY A 66 -9.00 17.78 -7.85
CA GLY A 66 -8.88 19.21 -8.15
C GLY A 66 -7.90 19.90 -7.21
N ASN A 67 -8.33 20.99 -6.56
CA ASN A 67 -7.49 21.79 -5.66
C ASN A 67 -7.28 21.15 -4.27
N ARG A 68 -7.70 19.89 -4.06
CA ARG A 68 -7.44 19.15 -2.81
C ARG A 68 -6.08 18.46 -2.78
N ILE A 69 -5.38 18.43 -3.90
CA ILE A 69 -4.01 17.93 -4.02
C ILE A 69 -3.09 19.10 -4.35
N GLU A 70 -1.93 19.16 -3.70
CA GLU A 70 -0.93 20.21 -3.92
C GLU A 70 -0.16 20.00 -5.23
N THR A 71 0.05 18.74 -5.59
CA THR A 71 0.78 18.32 -6.79
C THR A 71 -0.09 17.41 -7.64
N PRO A 72 -0.03 17.52 -8.98
CA PRO A 72 -0.69 16.58 -9.87
C PRO A 72 -0.22 15.15 -9.61
N LEU A 73 -1.15 14.21 -9.72
CA LEU A 73 -0.86 12.78 -9.68
C LEU A 73 -0.17 12.35 -10.98
N ASP A 74 1.17 12.33 -10.98
CA ASP A 74 1.98 12.03 -12.19
C ASP A 74 3.07 10.97 -11.97
N TRP A 75 2.77 9.90 -11.24
CA TRP A 75 3.71 8.78 -11.07
C TRP A 75 3.94 7.99 -12.37
N ASP A 76 5.13 7.43 -12.55
CA ASP A 76 5.48 6.71 -13.78
C ASP A 76 4.76 5.34 -13.89
N GLU A 77 4.10 5.13 -15.03
CA GLU A 77 3.42 3.87 -15.42
C GLU A 77 4.19 3.14 -16.55
N GLY A 78 5.48 3.47 -16.71
CA GLY A 78 6.37 2.83 -17.66
C GLY A 78 6.71 1.39 -17.29
N GLU A 79 7.00 0.57 -18.31
CA GLU A 79 7.37 -0.83 -18.11
C GLU A 79 8.72 -1.01 -17.39
N GLN A 80 9.57 0.02 -17.41
CA GLN A 80 10.90 0.01 -16.79
C GLN A 80 10.92 0.67 -15.40
N THR A 81 9.77 1.16 -14.91
CA THR A 81 9.69 1.78 -13.58
C THR A 81 10.14 0.76 -12.52
N PRO A 82 11.04 1.13 -11.60
CA PRO A 82 11.43 0.26 -10.50
C PRO A 82 10.23 -0.16 -9.66
N TYR A 83 10.30 -1.34 -9.06
CA TYR A 83 9.28 -1.80 -8.12
C TYR A 83 9.90 -2.59 -6.99
N PHE A 84 9.16 -2.68 -5.90
CA PHE A 84 9.50 -3.45 -4.73
C PHE A 84 8.31 -4.27 -4.25
N SER A 85 8.58 -5.45 -3.71
CA SER A 85 7.58 -6.25 -2.99
C SER A 85 8.17 -6.72 -1.68
N GLY A 86 7.50 -6.42 -0.57
CA GLY A 86 7.87 -6.85 0.77
C GLY A 86 6.82 -7.75 1.39
N ARG A 87 7.23 -8.62 2.32
CA ARG A 87 6.33 -9.47 3.11
C ARG A 87 6.44 -9.14 4.59
N PRO A 88 5.87 -8.01 5.06
CA PRO A 88 5.88 -7.69 6.49
C PRO A 88 5.06 -8.68 7.32
N GLY A 89 4.12 -9.41 6.70
CA GLY A 89 3.17 -10.24 7.42
C GLY A 89 2.17 -9.41 8.23
N TRP A 90 1.23 -10.11 8.87
CA TRP A 90 0.24 -9.44 9.73
C TRP A 90 0.86 -8.87 10.99
N ASP A 91 1.90 -9.51 11.53
CA ASP A 91 2.54 -9.03 12.75
C ASP A 91 3.29 -7.71 12.52
N GLY A 92 4.00 -7.60 11.40
CA GLY A 92 4.69 -6.35 11.04
C GLY A 92 3.71 -5.21 10.78
N PHE A 93 2.61 -5.48 10.07
CA PHE A 93 1.57 -4.49 9.81
C PHE A 93 0.79 -4.10 11.08
N GLY A 94 0.35 -5.09 11.87
CA GLY A 94 -0.35 -4.87 13.13
C GLY A 94 0.48 -4.07 14.13
N SER A 95 1.79 -4.35 14.20
CA SER A 95 2.72 -3.57 15.03
C SER A 95 2.79 -2.10 14.59
N LEU A 96 2.83 -1.82 13.28
CA LEU A 96 2.84 -0.46 12.74
C LEU A 96 1.49 0.25 13.00
N VAL A 97 0.37 -0.44 12.84
CA VAL A 97 -0.97 0.08 13.10
C VAL A 97 -1.16 0.42 14.59
N LEU A 98 -0.74 -0.47 15.49
CA LEU A 98 -0.76 -0.18 16.93
C LEU A 98 0.17 0.97 17.29
N TRP A 99 1.40 0.99 16.77
CA TRP A 99 2.30 2.12 16.99
C TRP A 99 1.64 3.44 16.59
N ALA A 100 0.99 3.48 15.43
CA ALA A 100 0.29 4.65 14.94
C ALA A 100 -0.87 5.07 15.86
N ALA A 101 -1.66 4.11 16.36
CA ALA A 101 -2.72 4.39 17.33
C ALA A 101 -2.14 4.98 18.62
N TYR A 102 -1.18 4.32 19.26
CA TYR A 102 -0.59 4.78 20.53
C TYR A 102 0.19 6.09 20.40
N ALA A 103 0.77 6.40 19.24
CA ALA A 103 1.39 7.69 18.97
C ALA A 103 0.40 8.88 19.04
N GLU A 104 -0.91 8.61 18.98
CA GLU A 104 -1.98 9.60 19.15
C GLU A 104 -2.53 9.68 20.57
N HIS A 105 -2.16 8.73 21.43
CA HIS A 105 -2.61 8.61 22.83
C HIS A 105 -1.40 8.54 23.77
N PRO A 106 -0.60 9.62 23.92
CA PRO A 106 0.66 9.59 24.67
C PRO A 106 0.50 9.32 26.17
N ALA A 107 -0.71 9.44 26.71
CA ALA A 107 -1.01 9.11 28.11
C ALA A 107 -1.10 7.59 28.36
N VAL A 108 -1.21 6.77 27.32
CA VAL A 108 -1.30 5.31 27.42
C VAL A 108 0.07 4.70 27.10
N ARG A 109 0.50 3.75 27.93
CA ARG A 109 1.77 3.03 27.71
C ARG A 109 1.63 2.06 26.53
N LEU A 110 2.52 2.19 25.55
CA LEU A 110 2.64 1.24 24.44
C LEU A 110 2.99 -0.18 24.95
N PRO A 111 2.32 -1.24 24.47
CA PRO A 111 2.70 -2.62 24.76
C PRO A 111 4.14 -2.92 24.33
N ALA A 112 4.84 -3.75 25.08
CA ALA A 112 6.22 -4.15 24.75
C ALA A 112 6.30 -5.13 23.57
N SER A 113 5.22 -5.85 23.29
CA SER A 113 5.07 -6.80 22.20
C SER A 113 3.68 -6.68 21.59
N LEU A 114 3.53 -7.14 20.35
CA LEU A 114 2.23 -7.21 19.68
C LEU A 114 1.30 -8.18 20.43
N PRO A 115 0.12 -7.75 20.89
CA PRO A 115 -0.91 -8.64 21.42
C PRO A 115 -1.43 -9.60 20.33
N GLU A 116 -1.90 -10.78 20.73
CA GLU A 116 -2.49 -11.76 19.79
C GLU A 116 -3.74 -11.18 19.08
N GLU A 117 -4.62 -10.53 19.84
CA GLU A 117 -5.83 -9.85 19.35
C GLU A 117 -5.60 -8.33 19.21
N TRP A 118 -4.54 -7.94 18.49
CA TRP A 118 -4.19 -6.52 18.31
C TRP A 118 -5.26 -5.72 17.56
N ASP A 119 -6.09 -6.38 16.74
CA ASP A 119 -7.18 -5.77 15.96
C ASP A 119 -8.35 -5.29 16.85
N HIS A 120 -8.45 -5.80 18.08
CA HIS A 120 -9.41 -5.40 19.09
C HIS A 120 -8.81 -4.51 20.19
N ASP A 121 -7.58 -3.99 19.98
CA ASP A 121 -6.93 -3.13 20.97
C ASP A 121 -7.78 -1.87 21.25
N PRO A 122 -8.01 -1.51 22.53
CA PRO A 122 -8.89 -0.41 22.90
C PRO A 122 -8.39 0.96 22.43
N VAL A 123 -7.08 1.15 22.27
CA VAL A 123 -6.49 2.38 21.74
C VAL A 123 -6.70 2.44 20.23
N LEU A 124 -6.53 1.32 19.53
CA LEU A 124 -6.86 1.22 18.11
C LEU A 124 -8.34 1.54 17.85
N MET A 125 -9.27 0.95 18.62
CA MET A 125 -10.71 1.25 18.52
C MET A 125 -11.04 2.74 18.71
N ARG A 126 -10.31 3.43 19.60
CA ARG A 126 -10.45 4.88 19.79
C ARG A 126 -9.97 5.66 18.56
N SER A 127 -8.83 5.27 17.98
CA SER A 127 -8.28 5.92 16.79
C SER A 127 -9.10 5.67 15.52
N THR A 128 -9.84 4.56 15.44
CA THR A 128 -10.72 4.24 14.29
C THR A 128 -12.11 4.85 14.38
N ALA A 129 -12.54 5.26 15.58
CA ALA A 129 -13.84 5.87 15.81
C ALA A 129 -14.11 7.04 14.84
N THR A 130 -15.34 7.15 14.33
CA THR A 130 -15.74 8.19 13.36
C THR A 130 -15.54 9.60 13.91
N ALA A 131 -15.74 9.79 15.21
CA ALA A 131 -15.56 11.08 15.88
C ALA A 131 -14.07 11.47 16.04
N PHE A 132 -13.14 10.52 15.91
CA PHE A 132 -11.73 10.77 16.12
C PHE A 132 -11.00 11.10 14.81
N ARG A 133 -10.36 12.27 14.77
CA ARG A 133 -9.52 12.70 13.65
C ARG A 133 -8.10 12.21 13.84
N SER A 134 -7.82 11.00 13.37
CA SER A 134 -6.49 10.41 13.35
C SER A 134 -5.59 11.09 12.29
N ARG A 135 -4.37 11.47 12.70
CA ARG A 135 -3.24 11.85 11.85
C ARG A 135 -2.76 10.69 11.00
N TYR A 136 -2.91 9.47 11.51
CA TYR A 136 -2.54 8.22 10.84
C TYR A 136 -3.75 7.49 10.26
N SER A 137 -4.77 8.24 9.81
CA SER A 137 -5.97 7.67 9.18
C SER A 137 -5.65 6.71 8.03
N HIS A 138 -4.55 6.95 7.32
CA HIS A 138 -4.04 6.11 6.23
C HIS A 138 -3.43 4.76 6.69
N LEU A 139 -3.25 4.54 8.00
CA LEU A 139 -2.83 3.28 8.59
C LEU A 139 -3.98 2.63 9.35
N VAL A 140 -4.68 3.39 10.20
CA VAL A 140 -5.69 2.83 11.11
C VAL A 140 -7.04 2.53 10.44
N ARG A 141 -7.32 3.07 9.25
CA ARG A 141 -8.64 2.92 8.57
C ARG A 141 -8.63 1.95 7.36
N ASN A 142 -7.93 0.82 7.45
CA ASN A 142 -7.92 -0.24 6.43
C ASN A 142 -7.71 0.27 4.99
N VAL A 143 -6.62 1.00 4.76
CA VAL A 143 -6.26 1.47 3.43
C VAL A 143 -5.60 0.34 2.63
N GLU A 144 -6.10 0.12 1.42
CA GLU A 144 -5.55 -0.89 0.49
C GLU A 144 -4.59 -0.29 -0.55
N LEU A 145 -4.64 1.03 -0.76
CA LEU A 145 -3.85 1.73 -1.77
C LEU A 145 -3.38 3.10 -1.27
N TRP A 146 -2.08 3.32 -1.29
CA TRP A 146 -1.46 4.64 -1.06
C TRP A 146 -1.04 5.23 -2.39
N LEU A 147 -1.49 6.45 -2.66
CA LEU A 147 -1.14 7.18 -3.87
C LEU A 147 -0.03 8.19 -3.57
N PRO A 148 0.95 8.36 -4.48
CA PRO A 148 1.97 9.38 -4.31
C PRO A 148 1.34 10.76 -4.58
N GLY A 149 1.28 11.57 -3.53
CA GLY A 149 0.76 12.93 -3.61
C GLY A 149 0.58 13.54 -2.22
N SER A 150 0.66 14.86 -2.16
CA SER A 150 0.36 15.61 -0.94
C SER A 150 -1.05 16.15 -1.01
N LEU A 151 -1.84 15.84 0.00
CA LEU A 151 -3.15 16.45 0.20
C LEU A 151 -2.94 17.88 0.70
N SER A 152 -3.67 18.82 0.12
CA SER A 152 -3.71 20.19 0.61
C SER A 152 -4.25 20.15 2.04
N SER A 153 -3.45 20.58 3.01
CA SER A 153 -3.91 20.65 4.40
C SER A 153 -5.15 21.55 4.44
N PRO A 154 -6.27 21.14 5.08
CA PRO A 154 -7.31 22.10 5.38
C PRO A 154 -6.68 23.16 6.27
N SER A 155 -6.67 24.40 5.81
CA SER A 155 -6.24 25.56 6.59
C SER A 155 -6.82 25.41 7.99
N ARG A 156 -5.97 25.35 9.02
CA ARG A 156 -6.43 25.39 10.40
C ARG A 156 -7.13 26.73 10.58
N VAL A 157 -8.46 26.73 10.51
CA VAL A 157 -9.33 27.83 10.95
C VAL A 157 -9.65 27.58 12.40
#